data_AF-A0A377LYT3-F1
#
_entry.id   AF-A0A377LYT3-F1
#
_cell.length_a   1.000
_cell.length_b   1.000
_cell.length_c   1.000
_cell.angle_alpha   90.00
_cell.angle_beta   90.00
_cell.angle_gamma   90.00
#
_symmetry.space_group_name_H-M   'P 1'
#
loop_
_entity.id
_entity.type
_entity.pdbx_description
1 polymer ?
#
loop_
_entity_poly.entity_id
_entity_poly.type
_entity_poly.pdbx_seq_one_letter_code
_entity_poly.pdbx_strand_id
1 'polypeptide(L)' 'MSERDASAATGDAHLKNGPQIDTRAEGIVASQEQVDDLLESLGF' A
#
# COMPACT_ATOMS: atom_id res chain seq x y z
N MET A 1 3.79 -12.74 -31.08
CA MET A 1 2.54 -12.63 -30.29
C MET A 1 2.50 -13.85 -29.39
N SER A 2 2.46 -13.80 -28.06
CA SER A 2 2.30 -12.72 -27.08
C SER A 2 2.82 -13.24 -25.73
N GLU A 3 4.12 -13.09 -25.47
CA GLU A 3 4.71 -13.48 -24.17
C GLU A 3 4.96 -12.29 -23.24
N ARG A 4 4.64 -11.06 -23.69
CA ARG A 4 4.75 -9.83 -22.87
C ARG A 4 3.49 -9.45 -22.09
N ASP A 5 2.41 -10.22 -22.21
CA ASP A 5 1.10 -9.86 -21.64
C ASP A 5 0.73 -10.64 -20.37
N ALA A 6 1.46 -11.70 -20.03
CA ALA A 6 1.11 -12.56 -18.89
C ALA A 6 1.62 -12.04 -17.53
N SER A 7 2.53 -11.07 -17.49
CA SER A 7 3.11 -10.55 -16.25
C SER A 7 2.42 -9.31 -15.69
N ALA A 8 1.43 -8.76 -16.39
CA ALA A 8 0.69 -7.56 -15.96
C ALA A 8 -0.57 -7.86 -15.13
N ALA A 9 -1.00 -9.13 -15.05
CA ALA A 9 -2.24 -9.52 -14.36
C ALA A 9 -2.04 -10.04 -12.92
N THR A 10 -0.84 -9.88 -12.35
CA THR A 10 -0.48 -10.43 -11.02
C THR A 10 0.38 -9.43 -10.24
N GLY A 11 0.20 -8.13 -10.44
CA GLY A 11 0.98 -7.05 -9.82
C GLY A 11 0.78 -6.92 -8.30
N ASP A 12 -0.32 -7.43 -7.77
CA ASP A 12 -0.69 -7.34 -6.34
C ASP A 12 -0.51 -8.66 -5.58
N ALA A 13 -0.01 -9.72 -6.24
CA ALA A 13 0.30 -10.97 -5.56
C ALA A 13 1.65 -10.83 -4.85
N HIS A 14 1.63 -10.05 -3.77
CA HIS A 14 2.31 -10.32 -2.51
C HIS A 14 3.77 -10.74 -2.68
N LEU A 15 4.70 -9.83 -2.39
CA LEU A 15 6.11 -10.16 -2.26
C LEU A 15 6.29 -11.18 -1.11
N LYS A 16 6.06 -12.49 -1.36
CA LYS A 16 5.81 -13.55 -0.36
C LYS A 16 7.01 -13.92 0.52
N ASN A 17 8.04 -13.09 0.54
CA ASN A 17 9.27 -13.29 1.31
C ASN A 17 9.44 -12.29 2.46
N GLY A 18 8.46 -11.41 2.72
CA GLY A 18 8.48 -10.45 3.83
C GLY A 18 7.13 -10.24 4.51
N PRO A 19 7.09 -9.55 5.67
CA PRO A 19 5.86 -9.20 6.37
C PRO A 19 4.94 -8.37 5.47
N GLN A 20 3.65 -8.59 5.63
CA GLN A 20 2.65 -8.00 4.77
C GLN A 20 1.80 -7.07 5.61
N ILE A 21 1.83 -5.79 5.25
CA ILE A 21 1.14 -4.75 6.00
C ILE A 21 -0.27 -4.65 5.46
N ASP A 22 -1.27 -4.80 6.35
CA ASP A 22 -2.64 -4.44 6.03
C ASP A 22 -2.79 -2.92 6.14
N THR A 23 -2.93 -2.26 5.00
CA THR A 23 -3.08 -0.80 4.92
C THR A 23 -4.41 -0.29 5.47
N ARG A 24 -5.37 -1.18 5.74
CA ARG A 24 -6.68 -0.87 6.32
C ARG A 24 -6.75 -1.12 7.82
N ALA A 25 -5.68 -1.65 8.43
CA ALA A 25 -5.66 -1.90 9.86
C ALA A 25 -5.66 -0.59 10.66
N GLU A 26 -6.28 -0.62 11.84
CA GLU A 26 -6.31 0.53 12.75
C GLU A 26 -4.89 0.96 13.15
N GLY A 27 -4.65 2.27 13.18
CA GLY A 27 -3.35 2.84 13.51
C GLY A 27 -2.31 2.79 12.38
N ILE A 28 -2.67 2.28 11.20
CA ILE A 28 -1.82 2.34 10.00
C ILE A 28 -2.18 3.58 9.19
N VAL A 29 -1.18 4.42 8.95
CA VAL A 29 -1.25 5.57 8.04
C VAL A 29 -0.62 5.14 6.72
N ALA A 30 -1.42 5.00 5.68
CA ALA A 30 -1.01 4.38 4.41
C ALA A 30 -1.08 5.33 3.21
N SER A 31 -1.51 6.58 3.39
CA SER A 31 -1.62 7.59 2.32
C SER A 31 -1.21 8.97 2.81
N GLN A 32 -0.86 9.85 1.87
CA GLN A 32 -0.43 11.22 2.18
C GLN A 32 -1.54 12.04 2.84
N GLU A 33 -2.77 11.91 2.39
CA GLU A 33 -3.95 12.55 3.02
C GLU A 33 -4.06 12.17 4.50
N GLN A 34 -3.93 10.88 4.82
CA GLN A 34 -3.95 10.41 6.20
C GLN A 34 -2.75 10.92 7.02
N VAL A 35 -1.60 11.18 6.39
CA VAL A 35 -0.45 11.81 7.06
C VAL A 35 -0.78 13.26 7.39
N ASP A 36 -1.37 13.99 6.45
CA ASP A 36 -1.69 15.40 6.62
C ASP A 36 -2.76 15.59 7.73
N ASP A 37 -3.81 14.78 7.74
CA ASP A 37 -4.84 14.77 8.78
C ASP A 37 -4.25 14.47 10.18
N LEU A 38 -3.29 13.54 10.25
CA LEU A 38 -2.61 13.20 11.50
C LEU A 38 -1.79 14.39 12.01
N LEU A 39 -1.07 15.08 11.13
CA LEU A 39 -0.27 16.24 11.50
C LEU A 39 -1.15 17.39 12.00
N GLU A 40 -2.30 17.63 11.35
CA GLU A 40 -3.27 18.63 11.82
C GLU A 40 -3.81 18.28 13.22
N SER A 41 -4.17 17.00 13.46
CA SER A 41 -4.63 16.55 14.79
C SER A 41 -3.58 16.74 15.90
N LEU A 42 -2.30 16.74 15.55
CA LEU A 42 -1.19 16.94 16.48
C LEU A 42 -0.76 18.41 16.61
N GLY A 43 -1.32 19.30 15.78
CA GLY A 43 -1.01 20.73 15.76
C GLY A 43 0.31 21.09 15.06
N PHE A 44 0.75 20.26 14.10
CA PHE A 44 1.88 20.54 13.22
C PHE A 44 1.44 21.23 11.93
#